data_AF-A0A350RKA0-F1
#
_entry.id   AF-A0A350RKA0-F1
#
_cell.length_a   1.000
_cell.length_b   1.000
_cell.length_c   1.000
_cell.angle_alpha   90.00
_cell.angle_beta   90.00
_cell.angle_gamma   90.00
#
_symmetry.space_group_name_H-M   'P 1'
#
loop_
_entity.id
_entity.type
_entity.pdbx_description
1 polymer ?
#
loop_
_entity_poly.entity_id
_entity_poly.type
_entity_poly.pdbx_seq_one_letter_code
_entity_poly.pdbx_strand_id
1 'polypeptide(L)'
;NTGGFGVPTLFFPDGQAFFGPVLLDPPTGDAALRLWNAVTAWLEFPNLYEMQRPKTASDDKAIYDTFKPYLEARDWVSINRGKVVGFEPDA
;
A
#
# COMPACT_ATOMS: atom_id res chain seq x y z
N ASN A 1 -2.88 -2.02 -20.89
CA ASN A 1 -3.12 -3.21 -20.05
C ASN A 1 -2.08 -3.19 -18.95
N THR A 2 -2.45 -2.96 -17.69
CA THR A 2 -1.52 -2.77 -16.56
C THR A 2 -0.93 -4.06 -16.01
N GLY A 3 -1.12 -5.20 -16.71
CA GLY A 3 -0.25 -6.37 -16.59
C GLY A 3 -0.18 -7.04 -15.21
N GLY A 4 -1.10 -6.75 -14.29
CA GLY A 4 -1.12 -7.33 -12.95
C GLY A 4 -0.81 -6.38 -11.79
N PHE A 5 -0.77 -5.05 -12.02
CA PHE A 5 -0.74 -4.12 -10.88
C PHE A 5 -1.94 -4.36 -9.94
N GLY A 6 -1.65 -4.44 -8.64
CA GLY A 6 -2.65 -4.48 -7.58
C GLY A 6 -3.24 -3.10 -7.28
N VAL A 7 -3.95 -2.98 -6.16
CA VAL A 7 -4.40 -1.68 -5.66
C VAL A 7 -3.42 -1.14 -4.61
N PRO A 8 -3.14 0.17 -4.57
CA PRO A 8 -3.64 1.23 -5.47
C PRO A 8 -2.82 1.34 -6.77
N THR A 9 -3.50 1.68 -7.87
CA THR A 9 -2.87 2.02 -9.18
C THR A 9 -3.36 3.38 -9.64
N LEU A 10 -2.41 4.26 -10.03
CA LEU A 10 -2.67 5.55 -10.66
C LEU A 10 -2.47 5.45 -12.17
N PHE A 11 -3.32 6.12 -12.94
CA PHE A 11 -3.25 6.19 -14.41
C PHE A 11 -3.07 7.65 -14.85
N PHE A 12 -2.13 7.88 -15.76
CA PHE A 12 -1.79 9.21 -16.25
C PHE A 12 -2.21 9.40 -17.72
N PRO A 13 -2.46 10.65 -18.17
CA PRO A 13 -2.98 10.93 -19.52
C PRO A 13 -2.07 10.46 -20.67
N ASP A 14 -0.77 10.34 -20.43
CA ASP A 14 0.24 9.85 -21.38
C ASP A 14 0.29 8.32 -21.47
N GLY A 15 -0.59 7.62 -20.74
CA GLY A 15 -0.68 6.17 -20.71
C GLY A 15 0.24 5.51 -19.69
N GLN A 16 1.04 6.27 -18.94
CA GLN A 16 1.81 5.73 -17.82
C GLN A 16 0.89 5.29 -16.68
N ALA A 17 1.33 4.29 -15.92
CA ALA A 17 0.64 3.82 -14.73
C ALA A 17 1.64 3.52 -13.62
N PHE A 18 1.32 3.98 -12.40
CA PHE A 18 2.12 3.71 -11.21
C PHE A 18 1.34 2.85 -10.23
N PHE A 19 1.98 1.81 -9.70
CA PHE A 19 1.53 1.17 -8.47
C PHE A 19 1.96 2.02 -7.27
N GLY A 20 1.02 2.31 -6.38
CA GLY A 20 1.22 3.23 -5.26
C GLY A 20 0.73 4.66 -5.52
N PRO A 21 1.07 5.61 -4.64
CA PRO A 21 1.79 5.39 -3.38
C PRO A 21 0.96 4.54 -2.40
N VAL A 22 1.60 3.58 -1.74
CA VAL A 22 0.98 2.73 -0.71
C VAL A 22 1.15 3.39 0.65
N LEU A 23 0.05 3.79 1.29
CA LEU A 23 0.05 4.57 2.54
C LEU A 23 -0.85 3.92 3.59
N LEU A 24 -0.41 3.92 4.84
CA LEU A 24 -1.24 3.54 5.98
C LEU A 24 -2.11 4.72 6.44
N ASP A 25 -1.48 5.89 6.60
CA ASP A 25 -2.12 7.14 7.00
C ASP A 25 -1.84 8.22 5.93
N PRO A 26 -2.79 8.47 5.01
CA PRO A 26 -2.63 9.46 3.96
C PRO A 26 -2.50 10.89 4.51
N PRO A 27 -1.50 11.68 4.08
CA PRO A 27 -1.36 13.06 4.53
C PRO A 27 -2.50 13.94 4.00
N THR A 28 -2.71 15.09 4.66
CA THR A 28 -3.66 16.13 4.23
C THR A 28 -2.96 17.49 4.04
N GLY A 29 -3.68 18.44 3.44
CA GLY A 29 -3.18 19.82 3.21
C GLY A 29 -1.87 19.87 2.43
N ASP A 30 -0.95 20.75 2.84
CA ASP A 30 0.34 20.95 2.16
C ASP A 30 1.19 19.69 2.07
N ALA A 31 1.08 18.79 3.06
CA ALA A 31 1.80 17.52 3.03
C ALA A 31 1.30 16.60 1.90
N ALA A 32 0.00 16.60 1.62
CA ALA A 32 -0.58 15.86 0.50
C ALA A 32 -0.06 16.38 -0.85
N LEU A 33 0.02 17.71 -1.00
CA LEU A 33 0.56 18.33 -2.21
C LEU A 33 2.05 18.01 -2.40
N ARG A 34 2.84 18.03 -1.32
CA ARG A 34 4.25 17.63 -1.38
C ARG A 34 4.42 16.18 -1.83
N LEU A 35 3.61 15.27 -1.28
CA LEU A 35 3.65 13.86 -1.69
C LEU A 35 3.22 13.70 -3.15
N TRP A 36 2.16 14.39 -3.58
CA TRP A 36 1.71 14.35 -4.97
C TRP A 36 2.80 14.79 -5.94
N ASN A 37 3.46 15.92 -5.67
CA ASN A 37 4.56 16.41 -6.51
C ASN A 37 5.71 15.41 -6.59
N ALA A 38 6.05 14.74 -5.48
CA ALA A 38 7.09 13.71 -5.48
C ALA A 38 6.71 12.48 -6.31
N VAL A 39 5.44 12.05 -6.26
CA VAL A 39 4.92 10.94 -7.08
C VAL A 39 4.92 11.32 -8.55
N THR A 40 4.42 12.50 -8.92
CA THR A 40 4.32 12.89 -10.33
C THR A 40 5.67 13.20 -10.96
N ALA A 41 6.68 13.59 -10.17
CA ALA A 41 8.04 13.78 -10.67
C ALA A 41 8.64 12.50 -11.28
N TRP A 42 8.16 11.32 -10.88
CA TRP A 42 8.62 10.05 -11.47
C TRP A 42 8.22 9.88 -12.93
N LEU A 43 7.18 10.59 -13.41
CA LEU A 43 6.76 10.55 -14.82
C LEU A 43 7.88 11.02 -15.77
N GLU A 44 8.85 11.78 -15.26
CA GLU A 44 10.01 12.27 -16.01
C GLU A 44 11.10 11.21 -16.22
N PHE A 45 11.00 10.05 -15.53
CA PHE A 45 12.02 9.01 -15.52
C PHE A 45 11.45 7.67 -16.04
N PRO A 46 11.35 7.48 -17.37
CA PRO A 46 10.65 6.33 -17.97
C PRO A 46 11.31 4.96 -17.71
N ASN A 47 12.53 4.95 -17.16
CA ASN A 47 13.25 3.73 -16.77
C ASN A 47 13.38 3.55 -15.25
N LEU A 48 12.65 4.35 -14.46
CA LEU A 48 12.49 4.13 -13.02
C LEU A 48 11.29 3.21 -12.79
N TYR A 49 11.53 2.03 -12.25
CA TYR A 49 10.50 1.00 -12.11
C TYR A 49 10.01 0.82 -10.67
N GLU A 50 10.89 0.98 -9.67
CA GLU A 50 10.52 0.73 -8.27
C GLU A 50 11.44 1.44 -7.27
N MET A 51 10.86 2.04 -6.24
CA MET A 51 11.53 2.38 -4.98
C MET A 51 10.60 2.00 -3.84
N GLN A 52 11.12 1.23 -2.90
CA GLN A 52 10.38 0.80 -1.72
C GLN A 52 11.28 0.88 -0.49
N ARG A 53 10.65 1.04 0.67
CA ARG A 53 11.30 0.80 1.96
C ARG A 53 10.88 -0.57 2.49
N PRO A 54 11.79 -1.34 3.10
CA PRO A 54 11.41 -2.55 3.82
C PRO A 54 10.49 -2.19 4.98
N LYS A 55 9.43 -2.98 5.19
CA LYS A 55 8.60 -2.87 6.39
C LYS A 55 9.35 -3.47 7.57
N THR A 56 9.21 -2.83 8.71
CA THR A 56 9.72 -3.29 10.01
C THR A 56 8.60 -3.95 10.81
N ALA A 57 8.95 -4.68 11.87
CA ALA A 57 7.95 -5.23 12.79
C ALA A 57 7.05 -4.13 13.41
N SER A 58 7.58 -2.92 13.64
CA SER A 58 6.77 -1.78 14.08
C SER A 58 5.77 -1.30 13.01
N ASP A 59 6.13 -1.34 11.73
CA ASP A 59 5.20 -1.00 10.64
C ASP A 59 4.08 -2.03 10.57
N ASP A 60 4.40 -3.32 10.70
CA ASP A 60 3.41 -4.40 10.68
C ASP A 60 2.44 -4.29 11.86
N LYS A 61 2.95 -3.98 13.05
CA LYS A 61 2.10 -3.69 14.22
C LYS A 61 1.17 -2.51 13.98
N ALA A 62 1.67 -1.41 13.40
CA ALA A 62 0.84 -0.23 13.10
C ALA A 62 -0.25 -0.53 12.06
N ILE A 63 0.06 -1.34 11.05
CA ILE A 63 -0.92 -1.83 10.07
C ILE A 63 -1.97 -2.68 10.77
N TYR A 64 -1.55 -3.66 11.59
CA TYR A 64 -2.47 -4.50 12.35
C TYR A 64 -3.41 -3.67 13.23
N ASP A 65 -2.87 -2.75 14.04
CA ASP A 65 -3.67 -1.92 14.96
C ASP A 65 -4.69 -1.06 14.20
N THR A 66 -4.30 -0.48 13.06
CA THR A 66 -5.19 0.32 12.19
C THR A 66 -6.36 -0.50 11.66
N PHE A 67 -6.09 -1.73 11.20
CA PHE A 67 -7.11 -2.59 10.60
C PHE A 67 -7.81 -3.51 11.60
N LYS A 68 -7.36 -3.56 12.87
CA LYS A 68 -7.90 -4.41 13.93
C LYS A 68 -9.43 -4.37 14.02
N PRO A 69 -10.11 -3.19 13.99
CA PRO A 69 -11.57 -3.16 14.04
C PRO A 69 -12.24 -3.96 12.90
N TYR A 70 -11.66 -3.92 11.69
CA TYR A 70 -12.14 -4.72 10.56
C TYR A 70 -11.84 -6.21 10.74
N LEU A 71 -10.67 -6.54 11.27
CA LEU A 71 -10.25 -7.93 11.49
C LEU A 71 -11.07 -8.63 12.58
N GLU A 72 -11.52 -7.89 13.58
CA GLU A 72 -12.34 -8.41 14.70
C GLU A 72 -13.83 -8.45 14.37
N ALA A 73 -14.33 -7.54 13.54
CA ALA A 73 -15.76 -7.46 13.20
C ALA A 73 -16.21 -8.47 12.13
N ARG A 74 -15.28 -9.19 11.49
CA ARG A 74 -15.61 -10.13 10.41
C ARG A 74 -16.11 -11.48 10.96
N ASP A 75 -17.07 -12.08 10.26
CA ASP A 75 -17.60 -13.42 10.59
C ASP A 75 -16.77 -14.58 10.01
N TRP A 76 -15.80 -14.28 9.15
CA TRP A 76 -15.02 -15.28 8.41
C TRP A 76 -13.56 -15.39 8.89
N VAL A 77 -13.03 -16.60 8.86
CA VAL A 77 -11.63 -16.90 9.22
C VAL A 77 -10.71 -16.87 8.01
N SER A 78 -9.43 -16.59 8.22
CA SER A 78 -8.40 -16.65 7.17
C SER A 78 -7.88 -18.07 7.04
N ILE A 79 -7.78 -18.57 5.80
CA ILE A 79 -7.22 -19.89 5.50
C ILE A 79 -5.95 -19.75 4.67
N ASN A 80 -4.84 -20.31 5.14
CA ASN A 80 -3.62 -20.46 4.36
C ASN A 80 -3.32 -21.96 4.20
N ARG A 81 -3.36 -22.45 2.95
CA ARG A 81 -3.09 -23.87 2.60
C ARG A 81 -3.88 -24.86 3.47
N GLY A 82 -5.17 -24.60 3.65
CA GLY A 82 -6.09 -25.46 4.41
C GLY A 82 -6.01 -25.32 5.93
N LYS A 83 -5.18 -24.41 6.46
CA LYS A 83 -5.08 -24.13 7.90
C LYS A 83 -5.65 -22.76 8.22
N VAL A 84 -6.42 -22.68 9.32
CA VAL A 84 -6.84 -21.39 9.88
C VAL A 84 -5.62 -20.64 10.40
N VAL A 85 -5.49 -19.38 10.01
CA VAL A 85 -4.39 -18.49 10.44
C VAL A 85 -4.92 -17.21 11.06
N GLY A 86 -4.24 -16.73 12.11
CA GLY A 86 -4.49 -15.43 12.75
C GLY A 86 -3.80 -14.28 12.01
N PHE A 87 -3.92 -13.08 12.56
CA PHE A 87 -3.28 -11.86 12.04
C PHE A 87 -2.38 -11.15 13.06
N GLU A 88 -2.18 -11.76 14.24
CA GLU A 88 -1.32 -11.20 15.26
C GLU A 88 0.11 -11.08 14.69
N PRO A 89 0.75 -9.91 14.82
CA PRO A 89 2.15 -9.75 14.40
C PRO A 89 3.05 -10.70 15.21
N ASP A 90 4.13 -11.19 14.59
CA ASP A 90 5.17 -11.90 15.34
C ASP A 90 5.74 -10.98 16.43
N ALA A 91 5.96 -11.55 17.63
CA ALA A 91 6.44 -10.82 18.82
C ALA A 91 7.91 -10.39 18.72
#